data_AF-A0A0G0QY97-F1
#
_entry.id   AF-A0A0G0QY97-F1
#
_cell.length_a   1.000
_cell.length_b   1.000
_cell.length_c   1.000
_cell.angle_alpha   90.00
_cell.angle_beta   90.00
_cell.angle_gamma   90.00
#
_symmetry.space_group_name_H-M   'P 1'
#
loop_
_entity.id
_entity.type
_entity.pdbx_description
1 polymer ?
#
loop_
_entity_poly.entity_id
_entity_poly.type
_entity_poly.pdbx_seq_one_letter_code
_entity_poly.pdbx_strand_id
1 'polypeptide(L)'
;MKKIPNIPKFYDTDYLLVEGDGTSYADGFKLNRPLKKALLLGGNLKNKKVLDLASGRGEFAYHCAMKGGRVVGVDFSKDSIKLGKYIKGKLMMDVIEHLPQRKLEKSVAEAYRVVKPGGRIIIHTIPNALFTQTGYKLAKIFFGVTKWNSSVYHINEQSYFSLRSLLRKLKIKGTIEIEKEKKYFFVEIGNNQLLHKQLGNSFLSRQIKPLTIFLDKIFDNFPVYQMVSHFPLNLFFGTDFWITINKK
;
A
#
# COMPACT_ATOMS: atom_id res chain seq x y z
N MET A 1 -20.35 11.48 14.31
CA MET A 1 -19.00 11.21 13.76
C MET A 1 -18.52 9.86 14.29
N LYS A 2 -18.16 8.89 13.43
CA LYS A 2 -17.54 7.63 13.91
C LYS A 2 -16.22 7.98 14.62
N LYS A 3 -16.01 7.49 15.85
CA LYS A 3 -14.74 7.60 16.57
C LYS A 3 -13.65 6.99 15.66
N ILE A 4 -12.64 7.80 15.33
CA ILE A 4 -11.45 7.30 14.65
C ILE A 4 -10.75 6.38 15.67
N PRO A 5 -10.49 5.10 15.36
CA PRO A 5 -9.77 4.22 16.26
C PRO A 5 -8.39 4.81 16.58
N ASN A 6 -7.86 4.54 17.77
CA ASN A 6 -6.57 5.05 18.20
C ASN A 6 -5.46 4.35 17.39
N ILE A 7 -5.11 4.92 16.22
CA ILE A 7 -4.13 4.41 15.24
C ILE A 7 -2.81 3.94 15.87
N PRO A 8 -2.22 4.61 16.89
CA PRO A 8 -0.96 4.17 17.50
C PRO A 8 -1.01 2.77 18.14
N LYS A 9 -2.20 2.27 18.51
CA LYS A 9 -2.33 0.98 19.20
C LYS A 9 -2.22 -0.24 18.26
N PHE A 10 -2.17 -0.01 16.94
CA PHE A 10 -2.10 -1.06 15.91
C PHE A 10 -0.71 -1.21 15.27
N TYR A 11 0.20 -0.26 15.49
CA TYR A 11 1.59 -0.30 15.00
C TYR A 11 2.56 -0.49 16.16
N ASP A 12 2.31 -1.53 16.96
CA ASP A 12 3.18 -1.96 18.03
C ASP A 12 4.31 -2.87 17.50
N THR A 13 5.20 -3.26 18.40
CA THR A 13 6.37 -4.06 18.04
C THR A 13 5.98 -5.44 17.46
N ASP A 14 4.89 -6.04 17.94
CA ASP A 14 4.46 -7.37 17.47
C ASP A 14 3.94 -7.31 16.02
N TYR A 15 3.14 -6.29 15.69
CA TYR A 15 2.74 -6.04 14.31
C TYR A 15 3.95 -5.79 13.39
N LEU A 16 4.91 -4.97 13.84
CA LEU A 16 6.09 -4.61 13.06
C LEU A 16 7.05 -5.79 12.83
N LEU A 17 7.07 -6.77 13.73
CA LEU A 17 7.91 -7.97 13.63
C LEU A 17 7.26 -9.11 12.82
N VAL A 18 5.93 -9.18 12.79
CA VAL A 18 5.19 -10.33 12.24
C VAL A 18 4.41 -10.01 10.94
N GLU A 19 3.86 -8.81 10.79
CA GLU A 19 2.90 -8.48 9.72
C GLU A 19 3.33 -7.34 8.77
N GLY A 20 4.49 -6.71 9.00
CA GLY A 20 5.05 -5.76 8.04
C GLY A 20 5.35 -6.44 6.71
N ASP A 21 4.55 -6.15 5.68
CA ASP A 21 4.73 -6.43 4.25
C ASP A 21 5.18 -7.85 3.81
N GLY A 22 5.17 -8.82 4.72
CA GLY A 22 5.65 -10.18 4.49
C GLY A 22 7.18 -10.34 4.56
N THR A 23 7.94 -9.33 5.00
CA THR A 23 9.38 -9.49 5.29
C THR A 23 9.63 -9.56 6.79
N SER A 24 10.02 -10.74 7.25
CA SER A 24 10.34 -10.95 8.66
C SER A 24 11.64 -10.20 9.01
N TYR A 25 11.80 -9.83 10.28
CA TYR A 25 13.06 -9.29 10.79
C TYR A 25 14.28 -10.20 10.48
N ALA A 26 14.04 -11.51 10.30
CA ALA A 26 15.05 -12.50 9.98
C ALA A 26 15.57 -12.43 8.53
N ASP A 27 14.91 -11.69 7.62
CA ASP A 27 15.24 -11.66 6.19
C ASP A 27 16.33 -10.65 5.80
N GLY A 28 16.87 -9.90 6.75
CA GLY A 28 18.10 -9.11 6.57
C GLY A 28 18.00 -7.89 5.65
N PHE A 29 16.99 -7.02 5.82
CA PHE A 29 16.82 -5.77 5.04
C PHE A 29 16.65 -5.98 3.53
N LYS A 30 16.09 -7.12 3.11
CA LYS A 30 15.70 -7.31 1.71
C LYS A 30 14.52 -6.41 1.36
N LEU A 31 14.62 -5.72 0.23
CA LEU A 31 13.49 -4.97 -0.31
C LEU A 31 12.42 -5.94 -0.81
N ASN A 32 11.20 -5.77 -0.32
CA ASN A 32 10.00 -6.32 -0.93
C ASN A 32 9.80 -5.76 -2.36
N ARG A 33 8.79 -6.27 -3.08
CA ARG A 33 8.53 -5.88 -4.48
C ARG A 33 8.23 -4.39 -4.64
N PRO A 34 7.23 -3.79 -3.98
CA PRO A 34 6.93 -2.38 -4.19
C PRO A 34 8.10 -1.44 -3.80
N LEU A 35 8.92 -1.76 -2.80
CA LEU A 35 10.11 -0.94 -2.49
C LEU A 35 11.20 -1.00 -3.54
N LYS A 36 11.41 -2.18 -4.17
CA LYS A 36 12.29 -2.30 -5.33
C LYS A 36 11.79 -1.40 -6.46
N LYS A 37 10.49 -1.36 -6.71
CA LYS A 37 9.88 -0.49 -7.72
C LYS A 37 10.05 0.99 -7.36
N ALA A 38 9.80 1.39 -6.12
CA ALA A 38 10.05 2.77 -5.66
C ALA A 38 11.52 3.18 -5.90
N LEU A 39 12.47 2.29 -5.67
CA LEU A 39 13.91 2.57 -5.85
C LEU A 39 14.29 2.70 -7.32
N LEU A 40 13.64 1.91 -8.19
CA LEU A 40 13.79 2.02 -9.65
C LEU A 40 13.22 3.35 -10.16
N LEU A 41 12.00 3.70 -9.73
CA LEU A 41 11.34 4.97 -10.07
C LEU A 41 12.13 6.19 -9.57
N GLY A 42 12.83 6.06 -8.44
CA GLY A 42 13.72 7.09 -7.90
C GLY A 42 14.93 7.41 -8.77
N GLY A 43 15.34 6.49 -9.65
CA GLY A 43 16.47 6.67 -10.56
C GLY A 43 17.84 6.74 -9.85
N ASN A 44 18.75 7.57 -10.37
CA ASN A 44 20.07 7.75 -9.77
C ASN A 44 20.00 8.65 -8.53
N LEU A 45 20.33 8.07 -7.37
CA LEU A 45 20.24 8.74 -6.07
C LEU A 45 21.56 9.35 -5.59
N LYS A 46 22.67 9.17 -6.32
CA LYS A 46 23.99 9.68 -5.92
C LYS A 46 23.92 11.20 -5.68
N ASN A 47 24.31 11.61 -4.48
CA ASN A 47 24.31 13.00 -4.01
C ASN A 47 22.92 13.68 -3.95
N LYS A 48 21.82 12.94 -4.14
CA LYS A 48 20.46 13.47 -4.04
C LYS A 48 19.99 13.48 -2.58
N LYS A 49 19.13 14.42 -2.23
CA LYS A 49 18.42 14.41 -0.95
C LYS A 49 17.13 13.59 -1.12
N VAL A 50 16.89 12.64 -0.24
CA VAL A 50 15.71 11.78 -0.24
C VAL A 50 14.97 12.01 1.08
N LEU A 51 13.66 12.18 1.00
CA LEU A 51 12.78 12.25 2.16
C LEU A 51 11.85 11.05 2.13
N ASP A 52 11.79 10.36 3.25
CA ASP A 52 11.10 9.10 3.45
C ASP A 52 10.08 9.27 4.60
N LEU A 53 8.86 9.71 4.27
CA LEU A 53 7.70 10.07 5.12
C LEU A 53 6.77 8.93 5.60
N ALA A 54 7.03 8.32 6.73
CA ALA A 54 6.52 7.05 7.28
C ALA A 54 7.53 5.94 7.09
N SER A 55 8.73 6.24 7.57
CA SER A 55 9.95 5.50 7.33
C SER A 55 10.01 4.13 8.01
N GLY A 56 8.91 3.66 8.61
CA GLY A 56 8.75 2.30 9.08
C GLY A 56 9.95 1.83 9.90
N ARG A 57 10.38 0.59 9.65
CA ARG A 57 11.54 -0.02 10.30
C ARG A 57 12.83 0.41 9.65
N GLY A 58 12.97 0.13 8.35
CA GLY A 58 13.92 0.87 7.60
C GLY A 58 14.66 0.33 6.39
N GLU A 59 13.99 -0.19 5.41
CA GLU A 59 14.62 -0.78 4.25
C GLU A 59 14.82 0.24 3.08
N PHE A 60 13.85 1.05 2.65
CA PHE A 60 13.96 1.99 1.51
C PHE A 60 14.99 3.11 1.67
N ALA A 61 14.86 4.05 2.60
CA ALA A 61 15.95 4.95 2.99
C ALA A 61 17.32 4.29 3.27
N TYR A 62 17.42 3.04 3.76
CA TYR A 62 18.70 2.32 3.78
C TYR A 62 19.24 2.13 2.37
N HIS A 63 18.43 1.53 1.49
CA HIS A 63 18.81 1.25 0.12
C HIS A 63 19.02 2.53 -0.70
N CYS A 64 18.30 3.62 -0.40
CA CYS A 64 18.57 4.94 -0.95
C CYS A 64 19.92 5.50 -0.49
N ALA A 65 20.27 5.32 0.78
CA ALA A 65 21.58 5.73 1.32
C ALA A 65 22.72 4.90 0.71
N MET A 66 22.53 3.58 0.58
CA MET A 66 23.48 2.67 -0.11
C MET A 66 23.68 3.05 -1.58
N LYS A 67 22.67 3.64 -2.23
CA LYS A 67 22.79 4.22 -3.59
C LYS A 67 23.38 5.64 -3.61
N GLY A 68 23.94 6.12 -2.51
CA GLY A 68 24.62 7.42 -2.40
C GLY A 68 23.69 8.60 -2.13
N GLY A 69 22.44 8.36 -1.74
CA GLY A 69 21.50 9.41 -1.33
C GLY A 69 21.75 9.91 0.09
N ARG A 70 21.43 11.19 0.34
CA ARG A 70 21.34 11.78 1.68
C ARG A 70 19.90 11.70 2.13
N VAL A 71 19.60 10.79 3.05
CA VAL A 71 18.21 10.41 3.34
C VAL A 71 17.76 10.88 4.71
N VAL A 72 16.52 11.37 4.78
CA VAL A 72 15.81 11.66 6.03
C VAL A 72 14.58 10.78 6.08
N GLY A 73 14.51 9.89 7.08
CA GLY A 73 13.32 9.11 7.40
C GLY A 73 12.53 9.73 8.56
N VAL A 74 11.21 9.81 8.42
CA VAL A 74 10.28 10.33 9.43
C VAL A 74 9.21 9.27 9.66
N ASP A 75 8.80 8.93 10.87
CA ASP A 75 7.63 8.05 11.10
C ASP A 75 6.79 8.57 12.26
N PHE A 76 5.50 8.24 12.31
CA PHE A 76 4.64 8.64 13.43
C PHE A 76 4.65 7.62 14.57
N SER A 77 4.95 6.35 14.29
CA SER A 77 5.07 5.30 15.29
C SER A 77 6.39 5.45 16.05
N LYS A 78 6.28 5.62 17.37
CA LYS A 78 7.45 5.65 18.26
C LYS A 78 8.20 4.32 18.23
N ASP A 79 7.49 3.21 18.03
CA ASP A 79 8.08 1.87 17.95
C ASP A 79 8.84 1.69 16.64
N SER A 80 8.29 2.17 15.51
CA SER A 80 9.01 2.26 14.23
C SER A 80 10.29 3.09 14.35
N ILE A 81 10.22 4.28 14.98
CA ILE A 81 11.40 5.11 15.23
C ILE A 81 12.41 4.40 16.15
N LYS A 82 11.93 3.71 17.18
CA LYS A 82 12.78 3.00 18.15
C LYS A 82 13.49 1.83 17.47
N LEU A 83 12.76 0.97 16.77
CA LEU A 83 13.31 -0.14 15.98
C LEU A 83 14.31 0.39 14.93
N GLY A 84 13.93 1.41 14.15
CA GLY A 84 14.83 2.04 13.17
C GLY A 84 16.03 2.81 13.75
N LYS A 85 16.14 2.96 15.07
CA LYS A 85 17.37 3.44 15.76
C LYS A 85 18.31 2.29 16.12
N TYR A 86 17.77 1.11 16.43
CA TYR A 86 18.57 -0.07 16.74
C TYR A 86 19.09 -0.78 15.49
N ILE A 87 18.53 -0.48 14.33
CA ILE A 87 18.82 -1.19 13.10
C ILE A 87 19.25 -0.21 12.00
N LYS A 88 20.36 -0.52 11.31
CA LYS A 88 20.91 0.31 10.23
C LYS A 88 20.04 0.19 8.98
N GLY A 89 18.99 1.01 8.94
CA GLY A 89 18.22 1.30 7.73
C GLY A 89 16.94 2.10 8.01
N LYS A 90 16.34 2.85 7.03
CA LYS A 90 14.99 3.53 7.06
C LYS A 90 14.09 3.25 5.78
N LEU A 91 12.73 3.34 5.75
CA LEU A 91 11.77 3.04 4.61
C LEU A 91 10.32 3.60 4.64
N MET A 92 9.73 4.13 3.57
CA MET A 92 8.26 4.30 3.44
C MET A 92 7.52 3.38 2.47
N MET A 93 6.32 2.96 2.89
CA MET A 93 5.19 2.59 2.03
C MET A 93 3.87 2.55 2.82
N ASP A 94 2.72 2.51 2.13
CA ASP A 94 1.40 2.17 2.68
C ASP A 94 0.89 3.07 3.84
N VAL A 95 0.78 4.38 3.62
CA VAL A 95 0.31 5.34 4.65
C VAL A 95 -0.90 6.15 4.25
N ILE A 96 -1.13 6.38 2.96
CA ILE A 96 -2.19 7.29 2.53
C ILE A 96 -3.58 6.72 2.80
N GLU A 97 -3.70 5.40 2.76
CA GLU A 97 -4.85 4.58 3.11
C GLU A 97 -5.17 4.62 4.62
N HIS A 98 -4.22 5.05 5.45
CA HIS A 98 -4.40 5.24 6.90
C HIS A 98 -4.60 6.71 7.30
N LEU A 99 -4.50 7.66 6.35
CA LEU A 99 -4.73 9.07 6.61
C LEU A 99 -6.20 9.44 6.31
N PRO A 100 -6.90 10.14 7.22
CA PRO A 100 -8.16 10.78 6.86
C PRO A 100 -7.96 11.71 5.66
N GLN A 101 -8.93 11.81 4.75
CA GLN A 101 -8.82 12.55 3.48
C GLN A 101 -8.23 13.96 3.62
N ARG A 102 -8.63 14.72 4.66
CA ARG A 102 -8.08 16.07 4.92
C ARG A 102 -6.58 16.05 5.29
N LYS A 103 -6.12 15.03 6.02
CA LYS A 103 -4.70 14.85 6.33
C LYS A 103 -3.93 14.39 5.10
N LEU A 104 -4.50 13.49 4.29
CA LEU A 104 -3.91 13.09 3.01
C LEU A 104 -3.65 14.30 2.11
N GLU A 105 -4.67 15.15 1.90
CA GLU A 105 -4.55 16.37 1.11
C GLU A 105 -3.43 17.28 1.62
N LYS A 106 -3.36 17.50 2.94
CA LYS A 106 -2.30 18.30 3.57
C LYS A 106 -0.93 17.68 3.39
N SER A 107 -0.78 16.37 3.60
CA SER A 107 0.49 15.66 3.46
C SER A 107 1.04 15.75 2.03
N VAL A 108 0.19 15.51 1.03
CA VAL A 108 0.60 15.61 -0.39
C VAL A 108 0.91 17.05 -0.77
N ALA A 109 0.12 18.03 -0.31
CA ALA A 109 0.39 19.44 -0.56
C ALA A 109 1.73 19.89 0.06
N GLU A 110 2.02 19.49 1.31
CA GLU A 110 3.27 19.82 1.97
C GLU A 110 4.47 19.12 1.34
N ALA A 111 4.34 17.83 0.98
CA ALA A 111 5.38 17.13 0.23
C ALA A 111 5.70 17.87 -1.08
N TYR A 112 4.68 18.27 -1.83
CA TYR A 112 4.85 19.06 -3.04
C TYR A 112 5.49 20.42 -2.78
N ARG A 113 5.10 21.12 -1.70
CA ARG A 113 5.65 22.43 -1.34
C ARG A 113 7.15 22.36 -1.02
N VAL A 114 7.56 21.36 -0.23
CA VAL A 114 8.94 21.23 0.30
C VAL A 114 9.93 20.69 -0.74
N VAL A 115 9.48 19.83 -1.66
CA VAL A 115 10.34 19.34 -2.75
C VAL A 115 10.80 20.51 -3.61
N LYS A 116 12.08 20.55 -3.98
CA LYS A 116 12.62 21.62 -4.84
C LYS A 116 12.23 21.41 -6.31
N PRO A 117 12.20 22.47 -7.14
CA PRO A 117 12.14 22.32 -8.60
C PRO A 117 13.17 21.30 -9.11
N GLY A 118 12.79 20.46 -10.06
CA GLY A 118 13.56 19.31 -10.53
C GLY A 118 13.54 18.07 -9.62
N GLY A 119 12.85 18.14 -8.48
CA GLY A 119 12.63 17.01 -7.57
C GLY A 119 11.46 16.12 -8.00
N ARG A 120 11.46 14.88 -7.51
CA ARG A 120 10.44 13.86 -7.79
C ARG A 120 9.79 13.38 -6.51
N ILE A 121 8.47 13.19 -6.55
CA ILE A 121 7.68 12.55 -5.49
C ILE A 121 7.09 11.28 -6.08
N ILE A 122 7.23 10.17 -5.36
CA ILE A 122 6.65 8.87 -5.68
C ILE A 122 5.74 8.51 -4.52
N ILE A 123 4.49 8.17 -4.81
CA ILE A 123 3.50 7.74 -3.82
C ILE A 123 2.99 6.39 -4.29
N HIS A 124 2.97 5.41 -3.40
CA HIS A 124 2.34 4.11 -3.63
C HIS A 124 1.25 3.92 -2.59
N THR A 125 0.19 3.21 -2.99
CA THR A 125 -0.93 2.86 -2.12
C THR A 125 -1.58 1.58 -2.60
N ILE A 126 -2.05 0.82 -1.64
CA ILE A 126 -2.81 -0.41 -1.80
C ILE A 126 -3.88 -0.43 -0.69
N PRO A 127 -4.97 -1.18 -0.85
CA PRO A 127 -5.51 -1.72 -2.09
C PRO A 127 -6.40 -0.72 -2.83
N ASN A 128 -6.67 -1.02 -4.11
CA ASN A 128 -7.65 -0.28 -4.90
C ASN A 128 -9.05 -0.40 -4.29
N ALA A 129 -9.59 0.72 -3.83
CA ALA A 129 -10.89 0.84 -3.21
C ALA A 129 -12.04 0.28 -4.08
N LEU A 130 -11.95 0.42 -5.41
CA LEU A 130 -12.98 -0.13 -6.30
C LEU A 130 -12.98 -1.67 -6.27
N PHE A 131 -11.79 -2.28 -6.23
CA PHE A 131 -11.63 -3.72 -6.15
C PHE A 131 -12.13 -4.23 -4.81
N THR A 132 -11.63 -3.67 -3.71
CA THR A 132 -11.95 -4.12 -2.35
C THR A 132 -13.40 -3.94 -1.98
N GLN A 133 -13.98 -2.77 -2.29
CA GLN A 133 -15.39 -2.52 -1.99
C GLN A 133 -16.31 -3.43 -2.79
N THR A 134 -15.95 -3.76 -4.03
CA THR A 134 -16.71 -4.72 -4.84
C THR A 134 -16.60 -6.12 -4.26
N GLY A 135 -15.39 -6.57 -3.92
CA GLY A 135 -15.16 -7.85 -3.24
C GLY A 135 -15.95 -7.97 -1.94
N TYR A 136 -15.93 -6.93 -1.10
CA TYR A 136 -16.70 -6.89 0.14
C TYR A 136 -18.22 -6.96 -0.10
N LYS A 137 -18.75 -6.21 -1.08
CA LYS A 137 -20.18 -6.25 -1.42
C LYS A 137 -20.60 -7.66 -1.86
N LEU A 138 -19.81 -8.30 -2.71
CA LEU A 138 -20.06 -9.68 -3.13
C LEU A 138 -20.00 -10.64 -1.94
N ALA A 139 -18.99 -10.51 -1.08
CA ALA A 139 -18.87 -11.36 0.09
C ALA A 139 -20.03 -11.18 1.08
N LYS A 140 -20.54 -9.96 1.22
CA LYS A 140 -21.74 -9.68 2.02
C LYS A 140 -22.98 -10.35 1.43
N ILE A 141 -23.17 -10.27 0.11
CA ILE A 141 -24.34 -10.83 -0.59
C ILE A 141 -24.33 -12.37 -0.55
N PHE A 142 -23.19 -12.99 -0.90
CA PHE A 142 -23.12 -14.44 -1.09
C PHE A 142 -22.73 -15.20 0.17
N PHE A 143 -22.04 -14.57 1.12
CA PHE A 143 -21.49 -15.24 2.31
C PHE A 143 -21.94 -14.61 3.63
N GLY A 144 -22.81 -13.58 3.61
CA GLY A 144 -23.32 -12.95 4.83
C GLY A 144 -22.26 -12.25 5.69
N VAL A 145 -21.11 -11.93 5.09
CA VAL A 145 -19.95 -11.35 5.80
C VAL A 145 -20.27 -9.91 6.23
N THR A 146 -19.98 -9.59 7.49
CA THR A 146 -20.30 -8.29 8.10
C THR A 146 -19.08 -7.46 8.46
N LYS A 147 -17.88 -8.07 8.48
CA LYS A 147 -16.61 -7.39 8.73
C LYS A 147 -15.57 -7.81 7.71
N TRP A 148 -14.79 -6.86 7.23
CA TRP A 148 -13.73 -7.08 6.26
C TRP A 148 -12.43 -6.49 6.78
N ASN A 149 -11.34 -7.26 6.65
CA ASN A 149 -10.06 -6.94 7.29
C ASN A 149 -9.47 -5.60 6.82
N SER A 150 -9.54 -5.29 5.51
CA SER A 150 -9.03 -4.03 4.99
C SER A 150 -9.70 -2.80 5.62
N SER A 151 -10.98 -2.92 6.01
CA SER A 151 -11.73 -1.83 6.64
C SER A 151 -11.34 -1.55 8.09
N VAL A 152 -10.59 -2.47 8.72
CA VAL A 152 -10.09 -2.33 10.10
C VAL A 152 -8.80 -1.52 10.11
N TYR A 153 -7.98 -1.64 9.06
CA TYR A 153 -6.66 -1.01 8.96
C TYR A 153 -6.68 0.22 8.04
N HIS A 154 -7.30 0.13 6.87
CA HIS A 154 -7.36 1.21 5.87
C HIS A 154 -8.62 2.04 6.06
N ILE A 155 -8.45 3.26 6.60
CA ILE A 155 -9.56 4.19 6.83
C ILE A 155 -9.87 5.08 5.61
N ASN A 156 -9.00 5.08 4.59
CA ASN A 156 -9.10 5.93 3.41
C ASN A 156 -8.52 5.27 2.15
N GLU A 157 -8.96 4.04 1.83
CA GLU A 157 -8.62 3.35 0.58
C GLU A 157 -8.88 4.25 -0.63
N GLN A 158 -7.95 4.28 -1.58
CA GLN A 158 -8.00 5.15 -2.75
C GLN A 158 -8.44 4.40 -4.00
N SER A 159 -9.05 5.13 -4.95
CA SER A 159 -9.33 4.67 -6.31
C SER A 159 -8.62 5.57 -7.31
N TYR A 160 -8.50 5.13 -8.55
CA TYR A 160 -7.98 5.97 -9.64
C TYR A 160 -8.67 7.35 -9.70
N PHE A 161 -10.01 7.37 -9.53
CA PHE A 161 -10.78 8.60 -9.59
C PHE A 161 -10.53 9.52 -8.39
N SER A 162 -10.41 8.97 -7.18
CA SER A 162 -10.12 9.78 -5.99
C SER A 162 -8.71 10.37 -6.05
N LEU A 163 -7.73 9.59 -6.49
CA LEU A 163 -6.35 10.05 -6.71
C LEU A 163 -6.27 11.12 -7.80
N ARG A 164 -6.96 10.91 -8.93
CA ARG A 164 -7.02 11.91 -10.01
C ARG A 164 -7.70 13.20 -9.55
N SER A 165 -8.77 13.10 -8.75
CA SER A 165 -9.42 14.26 -8.15
C SER A 165 -8.51 15.00 -7.16
N LEU A 166 -7.74 14.27 -6.35
CA LEU A 166 -6.75 14.82 -5.43
C LEU A 166 -5.69 15.66 -6.17
N LEU A 167 -5.06 15.09 -7.21
CA LEU A 167 -4.05 15.81 -8.01
C LEU A 167 -4.63 17.07 -8.66
N ARG A 168 -5.85 16.98 -9.23
CA ARG A 168 -6.56 18.11 -9.83
C ARG A 168 -6.88 19.20 -8.80
N LYS A 169 -7.38 18.81 -7.62
CA LYS A 169 -7.71 19.74 -6.53
C LYS A 169 -6.48 20.49 -6.03
N LEU A 170 -5.35 19.79 -5.92
CA LEU A 170 -4.07 20.38 -5.52
C LEU A 170 -3.36 21.14 -6.66
N LYS A 171 -3.91 21.11 -7.89
CA LYS A 171 -3.31 21.68 -9.10
C LYS A 171 -1.89 21.14 -9.37
N ILE A 172 -1.66 19.86 -9.03
CA ILE A 172 -0.39 19.16 -9.23
C ILE A 172 -0.49 18.31 -10.49
N LYS A 173 0.51 18.39 -11.37
CA LYS A 173 0.64 17.48 -12.51
C LYS A 173 1.43 16.24 -12.08
N GLY A 174 0.84 15.06 -12.27
CA GLY A 174 1.47 13.77 -11.99
C GLY A 174 0.84 12.65 -12.82
N THR A 175 1.55 11.54 -12.94
CA THR A 175 1.05 10.31 -13.57
C THR A 175 0.52 9.37 -12.50
N ILE A 176 -0.52 8.60 -12.83
CA ILE A 176 -1.04 7.51 -12.00
C ILE A 176 -0.92 6.24 -12.83
N GLU A 177 -0.02 5.35 -12.45
CA GLU A 177 0.07 4.00 -12.99
C GLU A 177 -0.75 3.06 -12.12
N ILE A 178 -1.36 2.07 -12.76
CA ILE A 178 -2.18 1.05 -12.10
C ILE A 178 -1.51 -0.30 -12.36
N GLU A 179 -1.27 -1.07 -11.31
CA GLU A 179 -0.71 -2.41 -11.43
C GLU A 179 -1.69 -3.47 -10.95
N LYS A 180 -1.54 -4.69 -11.46
CA LYS A 180 -2.23 -5.89 -11.00
C LYS A 180 -1.23 -6.82 -10.32
N GLU A 181 -1.39 -7.00 -9.01
CA GLU A 181 -0.74 -8.04 -8.23
C GLU A 181 -1.19 -9.42 -8.70
N LYS A 182 -0.25 -10.35 -8.89
CA LYS A 182 -0.60 -11.77 -9.07
C LYS A 182 -0.96 -12.38 -7.73
N LYS A 183 -1.79 -13.42 -7.75
CA LYS A 183 -2.27 -14.16 -6.58
C LYS A 183 -3.04 -13.31 -5.56
N TYR A 184 -3.56 -12.17 -6.02
CA TYR A 184 -4.19 -11.19 -5.15
C TYR A 184 -5.43 -11.74 -4.45
N PHE A 185 -6.24 -12.58 -5.12
CA PHE A 185 -7.45 -13.11 -4.49
C PHE A 185 -7.11 -14.03 -3.32
N PHE A 186 -6.12 -14.91 -3.47
CA PHE A 186 -5.67 -15.77 -2.38
C PHE A 186 -5.05 -14.96 -1.24
N VAL A 187 -4.20 -13.98 -1.55
CA VAL A 187 -3.54 -13.16 -0.52
C VAL A 187 -4.56 -12.34 0.28
N GLU A 188 -5.46 -11.62 -0.40
CA GLU A 188 -6.38 -10.68 0.26
C GLU A 188 -7.66 -11.33 0.81
N ILE A 189 -8.18 -12.33 0.12
CA ILE A 189 -9.45 -12.97 0.45
C ILE A 189 -9.21 -14.36 1.04
N GLY A 190 -8.39 -15.18 0.38
CA GLY A 190 -8.13 -16.57 0.79
C GLY A 190 -7.42 -16.70 2.13
N ASN A 191 -6.57 -15.75 2.51
CA ASN A 191 -5.87 -15.72 3.80
C ASN A 191 -6.50 -14.78 4.82
N ASN A 192 -7.71 -14.30 4.55
CA ASN A 192 -8.40 -13.35 5.42
C ASN A 192 -8.89 -14.04 6.71
N GLN A 193 -8.12 -13.88 7.79
CA GLN A 193 -8.43 -14.55 9.06
C GLN A 193 -9.77 -14.09 9.66
N LEU A 194 -10.13 -12.82 9.51
CA LEU A 194 -11.44 -12.33 9.98
C LEU A 194 -12.58 -12.99 9.22
N LEU A 195 -12.48 -13.10 7.90
CA LEU A 195 -13.47 -13.78 7.06
C LEU A 195 -13.67 -15.23 7.51
N HIS A 196 -12.57 -15.98 7.68
CA HIS A 196 -12.62 -17.36 8.16
C HIS A 196 -13.22 -17.46 9.57
N LYS A 197 -12.88 -16.54 10.47
CA LYS A 197 -13.43 -16.49 11.82
C LYS A 197 -14.94 -16.21 11.82
N GLN A 198 -15.42 -15.33 10.93
CA GLN A 198 -16.86 -15.04 10.81
C GLN A 198 -17.65 -16.22 10.25
N LEU A 199 -17.08 -16.95 9.31
CA LEU A 199 -17.73 -18.10 8.67
C LEU A 199 -17.59 -19.40 9.47
N GLY A 200 -16.72 -19.43 10.48
CA GLY A 200 -16.45 -20.59 11.33
C GLY A 200 -16.02 -21.82 10.52
N ASN A 201 -16.41 -23.00 10.99
CA ASN A 201 -16.12 -24.30 10.33
C ASN A 201 -17.15 -24.67 9.25
N SER A 202 -17.89 -23.70 8.71
CA SER A 202 -18.88 -23.95 7.66
C SER A 202 -18.26 -24.54 6.40
N PHE A 203 -19.06 -25.27 5.62
CA PHE A 203 -18.66 -25.73 4.29
C PHE A 203 -18.15 -24.57 3.43
N LEU A 204 -18.83 -23.42 3.48
CA LEU A 204 -18.45 -22.20 2.76
C LEU A 204 -17.04 -21.70 3.14
N SER A 205 -16.69 -21.71 4.44
CA SER A 205 -15.34 -21.35 4.91
C SER A 205 -14.25 -22.23 4.29
N ARG A 206 -14.52 -23.53 4.11
CA ARG A 206 -13.59 -24.48 3.49
C ARG A 206 -13.43 -24.26 1.98
N GLN A 207 -14.43 -23.69 1.31
CA GLN A 207 -14.40 -23.45 -0.14
C GLN A 207 -13.72 -22.13 -0.53
N ILE A 208 -13.54 -21.18 0.38
CA ILE A 208 -12.96 -19.85 0.05
C ILE A 208 -11.53 -19.95 -0.47
N LYS A 209 -10.66 -20.73 0.17
CA LYS A 209 -9.27 -20.89 -0.28
C LYS A 209 -9.19 -21.54 -1.66
N PRO A 210 -9.84 -22.70 -1.92
CA PRO A 210 -9.90 -23.26 -3.27
C PRO A 210 -10.46 -22.28 -4.31
N LEU A 211 -11.54 -21.56 -3.99
CA LEU A 211 -12.16 -20.59 -4.89
C LEU A 211 -11.21 -19.43 -5.24
N THR A 212 -10.52 -18.88 -4.25
CA THR A 212 -9.58 -17.76 -4.46
C THR A 212 -8.36 -18.19 -5.27
N ILE A 213 -7.83 -19.39 -5.03
CA ILE A 213 -6.76 -19.99 -5.86
C ILE A 213 -7.25 -20.19 -7.31
N PHE A 214 -8.49 -20.64 -7.48
CA PHE A 214 -9.10 -20.80 -8.80
C PHE A 214 -9.25 -19.45 -9.53
N LEU A 215 -9.74 -18.42 -8.83
CA LEU A 215 -9.81 -17.07 -9.36
C LEU A 215 -8.42 -16.53 -9.74
N ASP A 216 -7.41 -16.75 -8.91
CA ASP A 216 -6.03 -16.36 -9.25
C ASP A 216 -5.55 -17.06 -10.52
N LYS A 217 -5.83 -18.36 -10.70
CA LYS A 217 -5.49 -19.06 -11.95
C LYS A 217 -6.16 -18.46 -13.18
N ILE A 218 -7.39 -17.98 -13.05
CA ILE A 218 -8.10 -17.31 -14.15
C ILE A 218 -7.49 -15.94 -14.41
N PHE A 219 -7.39 -15.09 -13.38
CA PHE A 219 -6.99 -13.69 -13.54
C PHE A 219 -5.50 -13.51 -13.81
N ASP A 220 -4.66 -14.46 -13.41
CA ASP A 220 -3.22 -14.46 -13.68
C ASP A 220 -2.85 -15.23 -14.95
N ASN A 221 -3.82 -15.87 -15.62
CA ASN A 221 -3.61 -16.46 -16.93
C ASN A 221 -3.28 -15.36 -17.95
N PHE A 222 -2.28 -15.58 -18.80
CA PHE A 222 -1.69 -14.53 -19.66
C PHE A 222 -2.72 -13.62 -20.38
N PRO A 223 -3.66 -14.12 -21.21
CA PRO A 223 -4.62 -13.27 -21.90
C PRO A 223 -5.52 -12.48 -20.94
N VAL A 224 -6.02 -13.11 -19.87
CA VAL A 224 -6.87 -12.44 -18.89
C VAL A 224 -6.08 -11.37 -18.13
N TYR A 225 -4.88 -11.72 -17.67
CA TYR A 225 -3.96 -10.82 -16.99
C TYR A 225 -3.66 -9.58 -17.84
N GLN A 226 -3.36 -9.76 -19.14
CA GLN A 226 -3.15 -8.65 -20.06
C GLN A 226 -4.40 -7.77 -20.15
N MET A 227 -5.58 -8.37 -20.30
CA MET A 227 -6.84 -7.64 -20.43
C MET A 227 -7.15 -6.82 -19.16
N VAL A 228 -7.02 -7.42 -17.97
CA VAL A 228 -7.36 -6.76 -16.69
C VAL A 228 -6.27 -5.81 -16.19
N SER A 229 -5.05 -5.89 -16.72
CA SER A 229 -3.95 -4.98 -16.38
C SER A 229 -3.93 -3.69 -17.22
N HIS A 230 -4.77 -3.60 -18.25
CA HIS A 230 -4.84 -2.43 -19.13
C HIS A 230 -6.18 -1.70 -19.05
N PHE A 231 -6.18 -0.45 -19.50
CA PHE A 231 -7.37 0.39 -19.54
C PHE A 231 -8.42 -0.22 -20.50
N PRO A 232 -9.72 -0.17 -20.14
CA PRO A 232 -10.30 0.43 -18.95
C PRO A 232 -10.41 -0.52 -17.74
N LEU A 233 -10.17 -1.81 -17.94
CA LEU A 233 -10.43 -2.83 -16.92
C LEU A 233 -9.53 -2.70 -15.70
N ASN A 234 -8.30 -2.22 -15.87
CA ASN A 234 -7.38 -1.98 -14.76
C ASN A 234 -7.89 -0.97 -13.73
N LEU A 235 -8.84 -0.09 -14.09
CA LEU A 235 -9.50 0.79 -13.12
C LEU A 235 -10.22 -0.01 -12.02
N PHE A 236 -10.75 -1.19 -12.36
CA PHE A 236 -11.52 -2.06 -11.46
C PHE A 236 -10.69 -3.21 -10.92
N PHE A 237 -9.85 -3.80 -11.77
CA PHE A 237 -9.10 -5.01 -11.43
C PHE A 237 -7.67 -4.76 -10.98
N GLY A 238 -7.13 -3.56 -11.24
CA GLY A 238 -5.86 -3.13 -10.67
C GLY A 238 -5.92 -3.10 -9.15
N THR A 239 -4.80 -3.44 -8.53
CA THR A 239 -4.65 -3.65 -7.08
C THR A 239 -3.88 -2.51 -6.44
N ASP A 240 -2.90 -1.95 -7.17
CA ASP A 240 -1.98 -0.92 -6.69
C ASP A 240 -2.04 0.33 -7.53
N PHE A 241 -1.79 1.47 -6.89
CA PHE A 241 -1.58 2.73 -7.58
C PHE A 241 -0.19 3.29 -7.30
N TRP A 242 0.47 3.74 -8.36
CA TRP A 242 1.74 4.46 -8.29
C TRP A 242 1.55 5.86 -8.85
N ILE A 243 1.80 6.86 -8.02
CA ILE A 243 1.73 8.26 -8.41
C ILE A 243 3.14 8.81 -8.54
N THR A 244 3.50 9.31 -9.72
CA THR A 244 4.77 10.01 -9.92
C THR A 244 4.52 11.47 -10.24
N ILE A 245 5.08 12.36 -9.43
CA ILE A 245 5.01 13.81 -9.60
C ILE A 245 6.43 14.33 -9.82
N ASN A 246 6.66 14.97 -10.96
CA ASN A 246 7.90 15.68 -11.22
C ASN A 246 7.64 17.18 -11.00
N LYS A 247 8.29 17.78 -10.00
CA LYS A 247 8.15 19.20 -9.73
C LYS A 247 8.97 19.98 -10.75
N LYS A 248 8.30 20.81 -11.54
CA LYS A 248 8.96 21.75 -12.45
C LYS A 248 9.52 22.94 -11.69
#